data_AF-A0A1Y5EGL9-F1
#
_entry.id   AF-A0A1Y5EGL9-F1
#
_cell.length_a   1.000
_cell.length_b   1.000
_cell.length_c   1.000
_cell.angle_alpha   90.00
_cell.angle_beta   90.00
_cell.angle_gamma   90.00
#
_symmetry.space_group_name_H-M   'P 1'
#
loop_
_entity.id
_entity.type
_entity.pdbx_description
1 polymer ?
#
loop_
_entity_poly.entity_id
_entity_poly.type
_entity_poly.pdbx_seq_one_letter_code
_entity_poly.pdbx_strand_id
1 'polypeptide(L)'
;MCTRVFNNATNDFLTTARNMDWQTPLATSLFCFNKNLNKAGCTKLTNKTLTWVSQYSSIISMIGEGDALAASEGINSEGLVANALFDTNACYQSSFASFDKQLDVTRWVQYVLDTCQYVSDVVD
;
A
#
# COMPACT_ATOMS: atom_id res chain seq x y z
N MET A 1 17.73 3.20 -7.74
CA MET A 1 17.09 2.78 -6.48
C MET A 1 15.91 3.70 -6.26
N CYS A 2 14.73 3.17 -5.93
CA CYS A 2 13.56 4.01 -5.69
C CYS A 2 13.89 5.11 -4.65
N THR A 3 13.41 6.32 -4.88
CA THR A 3 13.58 7.48 -4.02
C THR A 3 12.21 8.10 -3.76
N ARG A 4 12.00 8.57 -2.53
CA ARG A 4 10.77 9.27 -2.13
C ARG A 4 11.16 10.54 -1.38
N VAL A 5 10.50 11.64 -1.73
CA VAL A 5 10.73 12.97 -1.14
C VAL A 5 9.40 13.54 -0.68
N PHE A 6 9.41 14.20 0.46
CA PHE A 6 8.30 15.01 0.95
C PHE A 6 8.74 16.46 0.99
N ASN A 7 8.06 17.30 0.21
CA ASN A 7 8.24 18.74 0.25
C ASN A 7 7.21 19.33 1.22
N ASN A 8 7.72 19.88 2.31
CA ASN A 8 6.99 20.61 3.34
C ASN A 8 7.59 22.01 3.57
N ALA A 9 8.25 22.59 2.57
CA ALA A 9 8.84 23.92 2.68
C ALA A 9 7.79 25.01 2.97
N THR A 10 6.56 24.83 2.50
CA THR A 10 5.39 25.62 2.87
C THR A 10 4.23 24.69 3.20
N ASN A 11 3.32 25.13 4.08
CA ASN A 11 2.14 24.34 4.46
C ASN A 11 1.01 24.37 3.44
N ASP A 12 1.06 25.29 2.47
CA ASP A 12 0.00 25.48 1.48
C ASP A 12 0.01 24.39 0.39
N PHE A 13 1.16 23.76 0.15
CA PHE A 13 1.36 22.82 -0.97
C PHE A 13 2.23 21.61 -0.56
N LEU A 14 1.80 20.91 0.48
CA LEU A 14 2.43 19.66 0.90
C LEU A 14 2.43 18.66 -0.28
N THR A 15 3.62 18.24 -0.70
CA THR A 15 3.77 17.42 -1.91
C THR A 15 4.67 16.23 -1.62
N THR A 16 4.21 15.03 -1.97
CA THR A 16 5.04 13.81 -1.98
C THR A 16 5.36 13.44 -3.42
N ALA A 17 6.63 13.15 -3.70
CA ALA A 17 7.08 12.64 -4.99
C ALA A 17 7.87 11.34 -4.80
N ARG A 18 7.77 10.45 -5.79
CA ARG A 18 8.49 9.17 -5.84
C ARG A 18 8.95 8.89 -7.27
N ASN A 19 10.13 8.29 -7.44
CA ASN A 19 10.46 7.52 -8.64
C ASN A 19 10.43 6.00 -8.38
N MET A 20 10.08 5.25 -9.42
CA MET A 20 10.13 3.79 -9.43
C MET A 20 11.27 3.35 -10.34
N ASP A 21 12.37 2.91 -9.75
CA ASP A 21 13.53 2.40 -10.49
C ASP A 21 13.48 0.88 -10.49
N TRP A 22 13.41 0.29 -11.68
CA TRP A 22 13.44 -1.16 -11.88
C TRP A 22 14.32 -1.51 -13.07
N GLN A 23 14.89 -2.73 -13.06
CA GLN A 23 15.81 -3.17 -14.10
C GLN A 23 15.12 -3.40 -15.45
N THR A 24 13.84 -3.78 -15.42
CA THR A 24 13.03 -4.05 -16.62
C THR A 24 11.78 -3.17 -16.61
N PRO A 25 11.10 -3.00 -17.76
CA PRO A 25 9.77 -2.41 -17.76
C PRO A 25 8.85 -3.14 -16.78
N LEU A 26 8.13 -2.39 -15.96
CA LEU A 26 7.10 -2.89 -15.07
C LEU A 26 5.73 -2.55 -15.65
N ALA A 27 4.92 -3.58 -15.91
CA ALA A 27 3.52 -3.39 -16.23
C ALA A 27 2.86 -2.64 -15.07
N THR A 28 2.37 -1.43 -15.34
CA THR A 28 1.82 -0.52 -14.35
C THR A 28 0.47 -0.02 -14.83
N SER A 29 -0.52 0.01 -13.94
CA SER A 29 -1.87 0.48 -14.24
C SER A 29 -2.42 1.29 -13.07
N LEU A 30 -3.25 2.28 -13.38
CA LEU A 30 -3.96 3.06 -12.37
C LEU A 30 -5.31 2.45 -12.06
N PHE A 31 -5.59 2.28 -10.77
CA PHE A 31 -6.86 1.78 -10.27
C PHE A 31 -7.50 2.84 -9.37
N CYS A 32 -8.82 2.95 -9.48
CA CYS A 32 -9.64 3.74 -8.57
C CYS A 32 -10.50 2.79 -7.75
N PHE A 33 -10.32 2.79 -6.43
CA PHE A 33 -11.13 2.00 -5.50
C PHE A 33 -12.05 2.91 -4.70
N ASN A 34 -13.33 2.56 -4.65
CA ASN A 34 -14.29 3.22 -3.77
C ASN A 34 -14.13 2.72 -2.33
N LYS A 35 -14.58 3.52 -1.37
CA LYS A 35 -14.85 3.05 -0.01
C LYS A 35 -15.95 1.99 0.03
N ASN A 36 -16.05 1.29 1.16
CA ASN A 36 -16.99 0.23 1.48
C ASN A 36 -16.79 -1.09 0.70
N LEU A 37 -15.58 -1.36 0.22
CA LEU A 37 -15.24 -2.63 -0.43
C LEU A 37 -14.72 -3.63 0.60
N ASN A 38 -15.27 -4.85 0.60
CA ASN A 38 -14.72 -5.97 1.36
C ASN A 38 -13.43 -6.45 0.70
N LYS A 39 -12.32 -6.44 1.44
CA LYS A 39 -11.01 -6.86 0.95
C LYS A 39 -10.38 -7.89 1.88
N ALA A 40 -9.51 -8.70 1.29
CA ALA A 40 -8.75 -9.73 1.97
C ALA A 40 -7.25 -9.47 1.78
N GLY A 41 -6.48 -9.76 2.82
CA GLY A 41 -5.05 -9.50 2.92
C GLY A 41 -4.19 -10.57 2.26
N CYS A 42 -4.76 -11.70 1.86
CA CYS A 42 -4.04 -12.77 1.19
C CYS A 42 -4.78 -13.22 -0.06
N THR A 43 -4.03 -13.62 -1.10
CA THR A 43 -4.64 -14.26 -2.28
C THR A 43 -5.21 -15.64 -1.96
N LYS A 44 -4.49 -16.43 -1.14
CA LYS A 44 -5.00 -17.71 -0.60
C LYS A 44 -5.64 -17.47 0.76
N LEU A 45 -6.97 -17.62 0.83
CA LEU A 45 -7.72 -17.38 2.05
C LEU A 45 -7.53 -18.51 3.07
N THR A 46 -7.27 -18.14 4.32
CA THR A 46 -7.21 -19.02 5.48
C THR A 46 -7.99 -18.39 6.64
N ASN A 47 -8.18 -19.13 7.74
CA ASN A 47 -8.76 -18.59 8.98
C ASN A 47 -7.90 -17.46 9.60
N LYS A 48 -6.62 -17.38 9.22
CA LYS A 48 -5.70 -16.33 9.63
C LYS A 48 -5.67 -15.16 8.65
N THR A 49 -6.38 -15.17 7.53
CA THR A 49 -6.34 -14.02 6.60
C THR A 49 -6.93 -12.76 7.26
N LEU A 50 -6.22 -11.63 7.15
CA LEU A 50 -6.76 -10.32 7.51
C LEU A 50 -7.84 -9.92 6.51
N THR A 51 -9.00 -9.47 7.00
CA THR A 51 -10.08 -8.95 6.16
C THR A 51 -10.52 -7.59 6.68
N TRP A 52 -10.82 -6.66 5.78
CA TRP A 52 -11.27 -5.32 6.15
C TRP A 52 -12.31 -4.80 5.15
N VAL A 53 -12.96 -3.71 5.54
CA VAL A 53 -13.80 -2.90 4.66
C VAL A 53 -13.06 -1.59 4.41
N SER A 54 -12.91 -1.16 3.15
CA SER A 54 -12.25 0.12 2.86
C SER A 54 -13.04 1.28 3.45
N GLN A 55 -12.39 2.12 4.27
CA GLN A 55 -13.01 3.30 4.86
C GLN A 55 -12.88 4.51 3.93
N TYR A 56 -11.80 4.55 3.15
CA TYR A 56 -11.47 5.66 2.25
C TYR A 56 -11.41 5.18 0.79
N SER A 57 -11.85 6.03 -0.12
CA SER A 57 -11.62 5.82 -1.56
C SER A 57 -10.17 6.13 -1.89
N SER A 58 -9.60 5.53 -2.93
CA SER A 58 -8.18 5.69 -3.23
C SER A 58 -7.83 5.51 -4.71
N ILE A 59 -6.78 6.19 -5.16
CA ILE A 59 -6.17 6.02 -6.48
C ILE A 59 -4.79 5.39 -6.29
N ILE A 60 -4.58 4.22 -6.88
CA ILE A 60 -3.38 3.40 -6.68
C ILE A 60 -2.74 3.06 -8.02
N SER A 61 -1.41 3.11 -8.06
CA SER A 61 -0.60 2.45 -9.07
C SER A 61 -0.41 0.99 -8.68
N MET A 62 -0.98 0.10 -9.48
CA MET A 62 -0.78 -1.34 -9.38
C MET A 62 0.33 -1.76 -10.35
N ILE A 63 1.24 -2.60 -9.87
CA ILE A 63 2.30 -3.21 -10.69
C ILE A 63 2.03 -4.70 -10.88
N GLY A 64 2.36 -5.23 -12.05
CA GLY A 64 2.13 -6.63 -12.43
C GLY A 64 0.99 -6.82 -13.43
N GLU A 65 0.63 -8.07 -13.69
CA GLU A 65 -0.40 -8.45 -14.67
C GLU A 65 -1.24 -9.62 -14.14
N GLY A 66 -2.47 -9.75 -14.65
CA GLY A 66 -3.38 -10.84 -14.28
C GLY A 66 -3.67 -10.89 -12.78
N ASP A 67 -3.53 -12.08 -12.19
CA ASP A 67 -3.77 -12.31 -10.76
C ASP A 67 -2.57 -11.90 -9.88
N ALA A 68 -1.46 -11.46 -10.47
CA ALA A 68 -0.22 -11.09 -9.80
C ALA A 68 -0.04 -9.56 -9.71
N LEU A 69 -1.09 -8.85 -9.30
CA LEU A 69 -1.05 -7.40 -9.07
C LEU A 69 -0.62 -7.06 -7.63
N ALA A 70 0.22 -6.04 -7.49
CA ALA A 70 0.65 -5.49 -6.21
C ALA A 70 0.45 -3.97 -6.16
N ALA A 71 -0.05 -3.46 -5.03
CA ALA A 71 -0.17 -2.03 -4.80
C ALA A 71 1.21 -1.43 -4.50
N SER A 72 1.74 -0.60 -5.40
CA SER A 72 3.08 0.01 -5.25
C SER A 72 3.01 1.36 -4.54
N GLU A 73 2.06 2.20 -4.94
CA GLU A 73 1.83 3.52 -4.34
C GLU A 73 0.41 4.01 -4.59
N GLY A 74 -0.01 5.01 -3.82
CA GLY A 74 -1.27 5.70 -4.06
C GLY A 74 -1.55 6.82 -3.06
N ILE A 75 -2.73 7.39 -3.21
CA ILE A 75 -3.29 8.41 -2.31
C ILE A 75 -4.76 8.07 -2.02
N ASN A 76 -5.20 8.28 -0.77
CA ASN A 76 -6.60 8.11 -0.41
C ASN A 76 -7.36 9.46 -0.38
N SER A 77 -8.67 9.39 -0.17
CA SER A 77 -9.58 10.55 -0.18
C SER A 77 -9.27 11.59 0.90
N GLU A 78 -8.49 11.23 1.92
CA GLU A 78 -8.08 12.11 3.00
C GLU A 78 -6.69 12.72 2.78
N GLY A 79 -6.03 12.38 1.67
CA GLY A 79 -4.71 12.90 1.33
C GLY A 79 -3.54 12.10 1.91
N LEU A 80 -3.79 10.93 2.54
CA LEU A 80 -2.71 10.03 2.96
C LEU A 80 -2.05 9.43 1.72
N VAL A 81 -0.73 9.59 1.61
CA VAL A 81 0.09 9.03 0.52
C VAL A 81 0.94 7.89 1.07
N ALA A 82 0.91 6.75 0.38
CA ALA A 82 1.72 5.57 0.71
C ALA A 82 2.57 5.14 -0.49
N ASN A 83 3.81 4.74 -0.23
CA ASN A 83 4.79 4.35 -1.24
C ASN A 83 5.61 3.14 -0.75
N ALA A 84 5.47 1.98 -1.38
CA ALA A 84 6.30 0.81 -1.09
C ALA A 84 7.59 0.83 -1.91
N LEU A 85 8.70 1.24 -1.32
CA LEU A 85 10.02 1.24 -1.96
C LEU A 85 10.62 -0.17 -1.90
N PHE A 86 11.16 -0.65 -3.02
CA PHE A 86 11.73 -2.00 -3.08
C PHE A 86 13.03 -2.10 -2.28
N ASP A 87 13.11 -3.13 -1.45
CA ASP A 87 14.29 -3.51 -0.68
C ASP A 87 14.60 -4.99 -0.90
N THR A 88 15.78 -5.28 -1.46
CA THR A 88 16.24 -6.65 -1.76
C THR A 88 16.62 -7.44 -0.51
N ASN A 89 16.88 -6.76 0.61
CA ASN A 89 17.28 -7.39 1.86
C ASN A 89 16.11 -7.56 2.85
N ALA A 90 14.89 -7.22 2.46
CA ALA A 90 13.72 -7.35 3.31
C ALA A 90 13.44 -8.83 3.65
N CYS A 91 13.28 -9.12 4.94
CA CYS A 91 12.89 -10.44 5.43
C CYS A 91 11.57 -10.34 6.18
N TYR A 92 10.53 -11.03 5.68
CA TYR A 92 9.23 -11.10 6.33
C TYR A 92 9.19 -12.37 7.19
N GLN A 93 9.41 -12.23 8.49
CA GLN A 93 9.36 -13.35 9.42
C GLN A 93 7.91 -13.66 9.81
N SER A 94 7.53 -14.93 9.74
CA SER A 94 6.22 -15.42 10.20
C SER A 94 6.16 -15.68 11.71
N SER A 95 7.28 -15.49 12.43
CA SER A 95 7.49 -15.96 13.81
C SER A 95 7.00 -15.01 14.91
N PHE A 96 6.49 -13.83 14.58
CA PHE A 96 5.75 -13.02 15.56
C PHE A 96 4.36 -13.63 15.76
N ALA A 97 4.31 -14.67 16.59
CA ALA A 97 3.11 -15.40 16.99
C ALA A 97 2.04 -14.53 17.70
N SER A 98 2.33 -13.24 17.94
CA SER A 98 1.43 -12.29 18.60
C SER A 98 0.45 -11.59 17.65
N PHE A 99 0.61 -11.68 16.34
CA PHE A 99 -0.31 -11.07 15.37
C PHE A 99 -1.08 -12.15 14.62
N ASP A 100 -2.35 -12.35 15.01
CA ASP A 100 -3.20 -13.47 14.58
C ASP A 100 -3.61 -13.44 13.10
N LYS A 101 -3.34 -12.34 12.39
CA LYS A 101 -3.83 -12.12 11.03
C LYS A 101 -2.70 -11.87 10.01
N GLN A 102 -2.86 -12.48 8.84
CA GLN A 102 -1.90 -12.48 7.73
C GLN A 102 -2.27 -11.41 6.69
N LEU A 103 -1.26 -10.68 6.23
CA LEU A 103 -1.33 -9.68 5.17
C LEU A 103 -0.14 -9.88 4.23
N ASP A 104 -0.40 -10.11 2.95
CA ASP A 104 0.60 -10.17 1.90
C ASP A 104 1.21 -8.78 1.70
N VAL A 105 2.54 -8.71 1.57
CA VAL A 105 3.26 -7.44 1.34
C VAL A 105 2.72 -6.68 0.12
N THR A 106 2.25 -7.41 -0.91
CA THR A 106 1.67 -6.85 -2.14
C THR A 106 0.36 -6.09 -1.92
N ARG A 107 -0.28 -6.27 -0.76
CA ARG A 107 -1.53 -5.62 -0.37
C ARG A 107 -1.36 -4.61 0.76
N TRP A 108 -0.15 -4.48 1.30
CA TRP A 108 0.11 -3.65 2.47
C TRP A 108 -0.18 -2.17 2.24
N VAL A 109 0.26 -1.62 1.10
CA VAL A 109 -0.04 -0.23 0.70
C VAL A 109 -1.55 0.00 0.62
N GLN A 110 -2.28 -0.92 -0.02
CA GLN A 110 -3.72 -0.79 -0.17
C GLN A 110 -4.44 -0.86 1.19
N TYR A 111 -4.01 -1.76 2.07
CA TYR A 111 -4.54 -1.86 3.42
C TYR A 111 -4.40 -0.53 4.17
N VAL A 112 -3.20 0.04 4.21
CA VAL A 112 -2.95 1.34 4.85
C VAL A 112 -3.83 2.44 4.28
N LEU A 113 -3.90 2.57 2.94
CA LEU A 113 -4.71 3.60 2.29
C LEU A 113 -6.21 3.42 2.52
N ASP A 114 -6.67 2.19 2.70
CA ASP A 114 -8.06 1.87 2.95
C ASP A 114 -8.48 2.11 4.40
N THR A 115 -7.56 1.95 5.38
CA THR A 115 -7.93 1.90 6.80
C THR A 115 -7.50 3.11 7.61
N CYS A 116 -6.53 3.90 7.14
CA CYS A 116 -5.92 4.99 7.90
C CYS A 116 -6.19 6.34 7.25
N GLN A 117 -6.38 7.38 8.08
CA GLN A 117 -6.52 8.77 7.64
C GLN A 117 -5.20 9.52 7.78
N TYR A 118 -4.51 9.31 8.92
CA TYR A 118 -3.28 10.00 9.28
C TYR A 118 -2.11 9.03 9.40
N VAL A 119 -0.88 9.56 9.35
CA VAL A 119 0.33 8.78 9.59
C VAL A 119 0.35 8.22 11.01
N SER A 120 -0.22 8.92 12.00
CA SER A 120 -0.35 8.41 13.37
C SER A 120 -1.14 7.11 13.43
N ASP A 121 -2.24 7.00 12.68
CA ASP A 121 -3.08 5.80 12.63
C ASP A 121 -2.33 4.57 12.07
N VAL A 122 -1.24 4.79 11.34
CA VAL A 122 -0.41 3.73 10.75
C VAL A 122 0.65 3.24 11.73
N VAL A 123 1.07 4.10 12.65
CA VAL A 123 2.17 3.83 13.59
C VAL A 123 1.68 3.25 14.92
N ASP A 124 0.45 3.61 15.32
CA ASP A 124 -0.21 3.10 16.53
C ASP A 124 -0.54 1.60 16.47
#